data_AF-A0A9X3XA08-F1
#
_entry.id   AF-A0A9X3XA08-F1
#
_cell.length_a   1.000
_cell.length_b   1.000
_cell.length_c   1.000
_cell.angle_alpha   90.00
_cell.angle_beta   90.00
_cell.angle_gamma   90.00
#
_symmetry.space_group_name_H-M   'P 1'
#
loop_
_entity.id
_entity.type
_entity.pdbx_description
1 polymer ?
#
loop_
_entity_poly.entity_id
_entity_poly.type
_entity_poly.pdbx_seq_one_letter_code
_entity_poly.pdbx_strand_id
1 'polypeptide(L)'
;MKRRQLNKRAETIVGRFALAALGALSIGAMSFVVLRDFSAPAITAAAHLPALPSARPPEPPNAAPEAAREPQERADRNISREGYTLVSAGALFVPSSFASADGTFDLLIHFHGNAELVAESVAAAGLSALVLVVNVGVGSGAYDTRYAAPAMLDFDVARVVETAAARGLRGARLGRLALAAWSAGYGAIGRILARDEAFSRVSAVLLCDALHSNFVDKGSREVDMERIAPFVRFAEKAAAGEKLFVMTHSEIGEFRYATTTETSDAILRVIGIERSRTIGWPDRPSFPLGRAVMSTERWLEQRSEARRGELRIAGYRGFKEDDHIAHLAQMSSTVLPSLVEYWKRR
;
A
#
# COMPACT_ATOMS: atom_id res chain seq x y z
N MET A 1 -13.69 60.00 25.70
CA MET A 1 -14.64 59.77 24.58
C MET A 1 -13.87 59.55 23.27
N LYS A 2 -13.83 58.31 22.76
CA LYS A 2 -13.71 58.02 21.32
C LYS A 2 -14.11 56.56 21.08
N ARG A 3 -15.28 56.40 20.45
CA ARG A 3 -15.89 55.15 19.99
C ARG A 3 -14.99 54.47 18.95
N ARG A 4 -14.80 53.16 19.05
CA ARG A 4 -14.37 52.32 17.92
C ARG A 4 -15.58 51.50 17.48
N GLN A 5 -16.07 51.80 16.29
CA GLN A 5 -17.21 51.16 15.64
C GLN A 5 -16.84 49.75 15.16
N LEU A 6 -17.70 48.81 15.49
CA LEU A 6 -17.94 47.58 14.74
C LEU A 6 -18.92 47.89 13.59
N ASN A 7 -18.70 47.30 12.42
CA ASN A 7 -19.70 46.89 11.43
C ASN A 7 -18.99 45.96 10.42
N LYS A 8 -19.26 44.64 10.41
CA LYS A 8 -20.37 43.95 9.72
C LYS A 8 -20.54 44.35 8.26
N ARG A 9 -20.17 43.44 7.34
CA ARG A 9 -21.03 43.01 6.23
C ARG A 9 -20.78 41.53 5.92
N ALA A 10 -21.84 40.76 6.11
CA ALA A 10 -22.07 39.47 5.50
C ALA A 10 -22.88 39.67 4.21
N GLU A 11 -23.05 38.55 3.49
CA GLU A 11 -23.97 38.22 2.40
C GLU A 11 -23.33 38.14 1.00
N THR A 12 -23.19 36.97 0.36
CA THR A 12 -24.12 35.88 -0.09
C THR A 12 -24.33 35.99 -1.61
N ILE A 13 -24.39 34.83 -2.29
CA ILE A 13 -25.05 34.46 -3.59
C ILE A 13 -24.09 33.43 -4.23
N VAL A 14 -24.23 32.10 -4.11
CA VAL A 14 -25.31 31.13 -4.41
C VAL A 14 -25.82 31.15 -5.86
N GLY A 15 -25.56 30.05 -6.57
CA GLY A 15 -26.37 29.54 -7.68
C GLY A 15 -25.58 29.20 -8.95
N ARG A 16 -25.78 28.09 -9.68
CA ARG A 16 -26.92 27.16 -9.75
C ARG A 16 -26.58 25.92 -10.62
N PHE A 17 -27.03 24.74 -10.15
CA PHE A 17 -27.64 23.58 -10.83
C PHE A 17 -26.95 22.93 -12.06
N ALA A 18 -26.59 21.64 -12.06
CA ALA A 18 -27.32 20.36 -11.93
C ALA A 18 -27.65 19.72 -13.30
N LEU A 19 -27.34 18.44 -13.46
CA LEU A 19 -28.12 17.52 -14.29
C LEU A 19 -28.01 16.09 -13.76
N ALA A 20 -29.17 15.46 -13.62
CA ALA A 20 -29.39 14.08 -13.21
C ALA A 20 -29.55 13.16 -14.45
N ALA A 21 -29.26 11.87 -14.30
CA ALA A 21 -29.92 10.82 -15.09
C ALA A 21 -29.89 9.47 -14.34
N LEU A 22 -31.07 8.84 -14.31
CA LEU A 22 -31.44 7.55 -13.72
C LEU A 22 -31.17 6.37 -14.67
N GLY A 23 -31.19 5.14 -14.10
CA GLY A 23 -31.60 3.88 -14.74
C GLY A 23 -30.45 2.89 -14.97
N ALA A 24 -30.55 1.57 -14.76
CA ALA A 24 -31.69 0.70 -14.46
C ALA A 24 -31.20 -0.62 -13.83
N LEU A 25 -32.10 -1.24 -13.06
CA LEU A 25 -32.03 -2.60 -12.53
C LEU A 25 -32.14 -3.64 -13.67
N SER A 26 -31.43 -4.76 -13.58
CA SER A 26 -31.75 -5.97 -14.35
C SER A 26 -31.40 -7.24 -13.58
N ILE A 27 -32.43 -8.06 -13.35
CA ILE A 27 -32.40 -9.40 -12.78
C ILE A 27 -32.02 -10.38 -13.89
N GLY A 28 -31.14 -11.34 -13.59
CA GLY A 28 -30.81 -12.47 -14.47
C GLY A 28 -30.49 -13.72 -13.67
N ALA A 29 -31.41 -14.67 -13.69
CA ALA A 29 -31.29 -16.02 -13.13
C ALA A 29 -30.65 -16.99 -14.13
N MET A 30 -30.42 -18.24 -13.68
CA MET A 30 -30.04 -19.47 -14.41
C MET A 30 -28.53 -19.64 -14.72
N SER A 31 -27.89 -20.81 -14.57
CA SER A 31 -28.33 -22.19 -14.31
C SER A 31 -27.19 -23.03 -13.71
N PHE A 32 -27.56 -23.99 -12.86
CA PHE A 32 -26.72 -25.12 -12.44
C PHE A 32 -26.54 -26.09 -13.61
N VAL A 33 -25.30 -26.54 -13.87
CA VAL A 33 -25.03 -27.77 -14.62
C VAL A 33 -24.31 -28.74 -13.69
N VAL A 34 -25.02 -29.81 -13.37
CA VAL A 34 -24.56 -31.00 -12.65
C VAL A 34 -23.67 -31.81 -13.60
N LEU A 35 -22.40 -32.02 -13.22
CA LEU A 35 -21.55 -33.05 -13.83
C LEU A 35 -21.58 -34.28 -12.93
N ARG A 36 -22.15 -35.35 -13.50
CA ARG A 36 -22.37 -36.67 -12.92
C ARG A 36 -21.07 -37.40 -12.62
N ASP A 37 -21.10 -38.11 -11.50
CA ASP A 37 -20.21 -39.19 -11.11
C ASP A 37 -20.06 -40.25 -12.20
N PHE A 38 -18.81 -40.62 -12.47
CA PHE A 38 -18.47 -41.90 -13.11
C PHE A 38 -17.66 -42.73 -12.13
N SER A 39 -18.36 -43.57 -11.37
CA SER A 39 -17.79 -44.69 -10.63
C SER A 39 -17.41 -45.79 -11.63
N ALA A 40 -16.14 -46.15 -11.70
CA ALA A 40 -15.67 -47.36 -12.38
C ALA A 40 -15.38 -48.46 -11.34
N PRO A 41 -15.72 -49.73 -11.62
CA PRO A 41 -15.66 -50.80 -10.63
C PRO A 41 -14.23 -51.35 -10.47
N ALA A 42 -13.89 -51.68 -9.22
CA ALA A 42 -12.71 -52.47 -8.89
C ALA A 42 -12.88 -53.91 -9.41
N ILE A 43 -11.99 -54.34 -10.30
CA ILE A 43 -11.81 -55.75 -10.64
C ILE A 43 -10.52 -56.23 -9.97
N THR A 44 -10.71 -57.00 -8.91
CA THR A 44 -9.69 -57.83 -8.28
C THR A 44 -9.48 -59.09 -9.12
N ALA A 45 -8.32 -59.18 -9.78
CA ALA A 45 -7.83 -60.43 -10.33
C ALA A 45 -6.34 -60.57 -9.98
N ALA A 46 -6.06 -61.40 -8.96
CA ALA A 46 -4.73 -61.85 -8.64
C ALA A 46 -4.32 -62.93 -9.66
N ALA A 47 -3.35 -62.60 -10.50
CA ALA A 47 -2.67 -63.57 -11.37
C ALA A 47 -1.21 -63.67 -10.93
N HIS A 48 -0.81 -64.86 -10.48
CA HIS A 48 0.57 -65.21 -10.19
C HIS A 48 1.40 -65.17 -11.47
N LEU A 49 2.32 -64.22 -11.58
CA LEU A 49 3.35 -64.18 -12.62
C LEU A 49 4.67 -64.72 -12.04
N PRO A 50 5.46 -65.49 -12.82
CA PRO A 50 6.76 -65.99 -12.39
C PRO A 50 7.76 -64.84 -12.26
N ALA A 51 8.71 -64.97 -11.32
CA ALA A 51 9.76 -63.99 -11.09
C ALA A 51 10.72 -63.91 -12.30
N LEU A 52 10.79 -62.73 -12.93
CA LEU A 52 11.79 -62.43 -13.96
C LEU A 52 13.15 -62.15 -13.30
N PRO A 53 14.27 -62.53 -13.95
CA PRO A 53 15.62 -62.25 -13.44
C PRO A 53 15.88 -60.74 -13.37
N SER A 54 16.40 -60.29 -12.23
CA SER A 54 16.75 -58.89 -11.99
C SER A 54 17.91 -58.47 -12.90
N ALA A 55 17.59 -57.70 -13.94
CA ALA A 55 18.59 -56.93 -14.69
C ALA A 55 18.96 -55.69 -13.87
N ARG A 56 20.26 -55.48 -13.62
CA ARG A 56 20.75 -54.23 -13.03
C ARG A 56 20.35 -53.06 -13.93
N PRO A 57 19.84 -51.95 -13.39
CA PRO A 57 19.60 -50.74 -14.17
C PRO A 57 20.92 -50.28 -14.83
N PRO A 58 20.91 -49.82 -16.09
CA PRO A 58 22.08 -49.21 -16.69
C PRO A 58 22.49 -47.97 -15.89
N GLU A 59 23.79 -47.81 -15.68
CA GLU A 59 24.36 -46.60 -15.07
C GLU A 59 23.87 -45.36 -15.85
N PRO A 60 23.41 -44.30 -15.16
CA PRO A 60 23.03 -43.07 -15.83
C PRO A 60 24.25 -42.51 -16.58
N PRO A 61 24.08 -42.01 -17.82
CA PRO A 61 25.18 -41.43 -18.57
C PRO A 61 25.78 -40.30 -17.75
N ASN A 62 27.11 -40.34 -17.60
CA ASN A 62 27.92 -39.34 -16.93
C ASN A 62 27.52 -37.95 -17.46
N ALA A 63 26.76 -37.19 -16.65
CA ALA A 63 26.32 -35.87 -17.02
C ALA A 63 27.58 -35.02 -17.22
N ALA A 64 27.84 -34.61 -18.47
CA ALA A 64 28.85 -33.62 -18.76
C ALA A 64 28.61 -32.43 -17.80
N PRO A 65 29.65 -31.88 -17.17
CA PRO A 65 29.48 -30.77 -16.26
C PRO A 65 28.72 -29.66 -16.99
N GLU A 66 27.59 -29.26 -16.43
CA GLU A 66 26.78 -28.15 -16.95
C GLU A 66 27.75 -26.97 -17.10
N ALA A 67 28.02 -26.59 -18.36
CA ALA A 67 28.97 -25.53 -18.67
C ALA A 67 28.58 -24.33 -17.81
N ALA A 68 29.52 -23.88 -16.97
CA ALA A 68 29.33 -22.75 -16.08
C ALA A 68 28.80 -21.59 -16.93
N ARG A 69 27.51 -21.25 -16.77
CA ARG A 69 26.92 -20.11 -17.45
C ARG A 69 27.70 -18.90 -16.95
N GLU A 70 28.39 -18.22 -17.87
CA GLU A 70 28.99 -16.90 -17.65
C GLU A 70 28.04 -16.06 -16.80
N PRO A 71 28.51 -15.40 -15.71
CA PRO A 71 27.64 -14.61 -14.85
C PRO A 71 26.82 -13.63 -15.69
N GLN A 72 25.52 -13.88 -15.80
CA GLN A 72 24.66 -13.01 -16.59
C GLN A 72 24.74 -11.62 -16.00
N GLU A 73 25.13 -10.65 -16.83
CA GLU A 73 25.23 -9.25 -16.43
C GLU A 73 23.92 -8.81 -15.75
N ARG A 74 24.03 -8.11 -14.60
CA ARG A 74 22.85 -7.64 -13.86
C ARG A 74 22.03 -6.69 -14.73
N ALA A 75 20.72 -6.87 -14.75
CA ALA A 75 19.79 -6.09 -15.56
C ALA A 75 19.78 -4.59 -15.23
N ASP A 76 20.15 -4.23 -14.01
CA ASP A 76 20.22 -2.85 -13.53
C ASP A 76 21.61 -2.19 -13.68
N ARG A 77 22.58 -2.85 -14.32
CA ARG A 77 23.95 -2.33 -14.45
C ARG A 77 23.99 -0.90 -15.00
N ASN A 78 23.14 -0.60 -15.98
CA ASN A 78 23.11 0.68 -16.68
C ASN A 78 21.94 1.57 -16.23
N ILE A 79 21.30 1.26 -15.10
CA ILE A 79 20.15 2.06 -14.65
C ILE A 79 20.59 3.45 -14.18
N SER A 80 19.98 4.49 -14.75
CA SER A 80 20.15 5.86 -14.28
C SER A 80 19.34 6.10 -13.00
N ARG A 81 20.06 6.55 -11.96
CA ARG A 81 19.51 6.89 -10.64
C ARG A 81 19.42 8.40 -10.42
N GLU A 82 19.80 9.19 -11.41
CA GLU A 82 19.84 10.63 -11.32
C GLU A 82 18.42 11.21 -11.33
N GLY A 83 18.10 12.01 -10.31
CA GLY A 83 16.85 12.73 -10.17
C GLY A 83 15.58 11.87 -10.32
N TYR A 84 14.47 12.56 -10.55
CA TYR A 84 13.19 11.92 -10.83
C TYR A 84 12.77 12.11 -12.28
N THR A 85 11.91 11.21 -12.77
CA THR A 85 11.23 11.36 -14.06
C THR A 85 9.75 11.50 -13.78
N LEU A 86 9.09 12.47 -14.44
CA LEU A 86 7.65 12.59 -14.36
C LEU A 86 6.99 11.41 -15.08
N VAL A 87 6.13 10.69 -14.36
CA VAL A 87 5.40 9.52 -14.84
C VAL A 87 3.95 9.71 -14.47
N SER A 88 3.09 9.87 -15.48
CA SER A 88 1.67 10.17 -15.27
C SER A 88 1.52 11.46 -14.44
N ALA A 89 0.96 11.39 -13.23
CA ALA A 89 0.84 12.50 -12.30
C ALA A 89 1.83 12.45 -11.12
N GLY A 90 2.87 11.61 -11.22
CA GLY A 90 3.85 11.40 -10.15
C GLY A 90 5.29 11.59 -10.58
N ALA A 91 6.17 11.66 -9.57
CA ALA A 91 7.62 11.65 -9.74
C ALA A 91 8.14 10.24 -9.44
N LEU A 92 8.77 9.61 -10.43
CA LEU A 92 9.40 8.29 -10.31
C LEU A 92 10.88 8.46 -9.94
N PHE A 93 11.27 7.81 -8.86
CA PHE A 93 12.63 7.74 -8.35
C PHE A 93 13.18 6.31 -8.47
N VAL A 94 14.50 6.23 -8.62
CA VAL A 94 15.27 4.99 -8.52
C VAL A 94 16.21 5.14 -7.32
N PRO A 95 15.78 4.74 -6.10
CA PRO A 95 16.59 4.87 -4.89
C PRO A 95 17.96 4.18 -5.01
N SER A 96 18.94 4.62 -4.22
CA SER A 96 20.26 3.98 -4.15
C SER A 96 20.21 2.53 -3.66
N SER A 97 19.18 2.17 -2.88
CA SER A 97 18.90 0.82 -2.40
C SER A 97 18.30 -0.13 -3.47
N PHE A 98 17.85 0.39 -4.61
CA PHE A 98 17.22 -0.43 -5.65
C PHE A 98 18.24 -1.33 -6.37
N ALA A 99 17.92 -2.61 -6.48
CA ALA A 99 18.73 -3.62 -7.15
C ALA A 99 17.84 -4.58 -7.93
N SER A 100 18.22 -4.91 -9.16
CA SER A 100 17.53 -5.94 -9.96
C SER A 100 18.53 -6.75 -10.80
N ALA A 101 18.55 -8.06 -10.58
CA ALA A 101 19.44 -8.96 -11.33
C ALA A 101 18.90 -9.24 -12.74
N ASP A 102 17.59 -9.32 -12.90
CA ASP A 102 16.93 -9.90 -14.07
C ASP A 102 15.90 -8.98 -14.73
N GLY A 103 15.71 -7.76 -14.22
CA GLY A 103 14.76 -6.77 -14.71
C GLY A 103 13.46 -6.72 -13.91
N THR A 104 13.22 -7.67 -13.01
CA THR A 104 12.08 -7.60 -12.09
C THR A 104 12.32 -6.50 -11.08
N PHE A 105 11.32 -5.65 -10.86
CA PHE A 105 11.38 -4.60 -9.83
C PHE A 105 10.10 -4.58 -9.00
N ASP A 106 10.23 -4.36 -7.69
CA ASP A 106 9.09 -4.01 -6.85
C ASP A 106 8.79 -2.52 -6.97
N LEU A 107 7.53 -2.15 -6.78
CA LEU A 107 7.05 -0.77 -6.86
C LEU A 107 6.35 -0.37 -5.57
N LEU A 108 6.80 0.74 -4.99
CA LEU A 108 6.06 1.49 -3.98
C LEU A 108 5.43 2.71 -4.64
N ILE A 109 4.10 2.79 -4.67
CA ILE A 109 3.39 4.01 -5.03
C ILE A 109 3.00 4.73 -3.73
N HIS A 110 3.56 5.92 -3.51
CA HIS A 110 3.25 6.76 -2.36
C HIS A 110 2.37 7.94 -2.75
N PHE A 111 1.26 8.12 -2.03
CA PHE A 111 0.31 9.19 -2.27
C PHE A 111 0.44 10.28 -1.22
N HIS A 112 0.56 11.51 -1.70
CA HIS A 112 0.59 12.74 -0.90
C HIS A 112 1.80 12.87 0.02
N GLY A 113 2.61 13.91 -0.18
CA GLY A 113 3.75 14.25 0.67
C GLY A 113 4.94 14.80 -0.10
N ASN A 114 6.01 15.16 0.60
CA ASN A 114 7.25 15.58 -0.05
C ASN A 114 7.91 14.38 -0.78
N ALA A 115 8.07 14.49 -2.09
CA ALA A 115 8.51 13.38 -2.93
C ALA A 115 9.96 12.94 -2.67
N GLU A 116 10.86 13.91 -2.43
CA GLU A 116 12.26 13.63 -2.11
C GLU A 116 12.39 13.00 -0.73
N LEU A 117 11.62 13.48 0.26
CA LEU A 117 11.56 12.89 1.60
C LEU A 117 11.16 11.41 1.55
N VAL A 118 10.16 11.06 0.75
CA VAL A 118 9.72 9.67 0.58
C VAL A 118 10.82 8.84 -0.07
N ALA A 119 11.43 9.33 -1.16
CA ALA A 119 12.50 8.63 -1.86
C ALA A 119 13.74 8.39 -0.97
N GLU A 120 14.15 9.40 -0.19
CA GLU A 120 15.24 9.28 0.78
C GLU A 120 14.87 8.33 1.93
N SER A 121 13.62 8.34 2.39
CA SER A 121 13.16 7.41 3.42
C SER A 121 13.21 5.96 2.95
N VAL A 122 12.83 5.70 1.70
CA VAL A 122 12.93 4.37 1.07
C VAL A 122 14.39 3.91 0.99
N ALA A 123 15.29 4.79 0.56
CA ALA A 123 16.72 4.51 0.52
C ALA A 123 17.28 4.22 1.92
N ALA A 124 16.94 5.06 2.90
CA ALA A 124 17.39 4.92 4.29
C ALA A 124 16.87 3.63 4.96
N ALA A 125 15.67 3.19 4.63
CA ALA A 125 15.12 1.92 5.10
C ALA A 125 15.75 0.68 4.41
N GLY A 126 16.51 0.87 3.33
CA GLY A 126 17.09 -0.21 2.55
C GLY A 126 16.06 -1.00 1.73
N LEU A 127 14.91 -0.39 1.41
CA LEU A 127 13.90 -1.02 0.57
C LEU A 127 14.36 -1.02 -0.89
N SER A 128 14.44 -2.20 -1.50
CA SER A 128 14.86 -2.36 -2.89
C SER A 128 13.65 -2.30 -3.83
N ALA A 129 13.21 -1.08 -4.16
CA ALA A 129 12.03 -0.85 -4.99
C ALA A 129 12.17 0.44 -5.81
N LEU A 130 11.46 0.53 -6.92
CA LEU A 130 11.17 1.81 -7.56
C LEU A 130 10.09 2.55 -6.75
N VAL A 131 10.14 3.88 -6.76
CA VAL A 131 9.23 4.71 -5.94
C VAL A 131 8.54 5.72 -6.83
N LEU A 132 7.21 5.61 -6.95
CA LEU A 132 6.39 6.61 -7.60
C LEU A 132 5.68 7.45 -6.53
N VAL A 133 5.99 8.74 -6.44
CA VAL A 133 5.28 9.65 -5.53
C VAL A 133 4.25 10.47 -6.31
N VAL A 134 2.99 10.36 -5.94
CA VAL A 134 1.86 11.01 -6.64
C VAL A 134 1.26 12.10 -5.75
N ASN A 135 1.30 13.34 -6.26
CA ASN A 135 0.77 14.52 -5.59
C ASN A 135 -0.21 15.24 -6.54
N VAL A 136 -1.51 15.02 -6.37
CA VAL A 136 -2.55 15.50 -7.31
C VAL A 136 -3.47 16.58 -6.75
N GLY A 137 -3.23 17.02 -5.52
CA GLY A 137 -3.98 18.11 -4.91
C GLY A 137 -4.02 18.07 -3.39
N VAL A 138 -4.89 18.91 -2.84
CA VAL A 138 -5.18 19.06 -1.41
C VAL A 138 -6.43 18.27 -1.06
N GLY A 139 -6.39 17.54 0.06
CA GLY A 139 -7.51 16.74 0.54
C GLY A 139 -7.69 15.42 -0.22
N SER A 140 -8.32 14.44 0.44
CA SER A 140 -8.40 13.07 -0.08
C SER A 140 -9.28 12.91 -1.32
N GLY A 141 -10.22 13.85 -1.55
CA GLY A 141 -11.12 13.83 -2.70
C GLY A 141 -10.41 13.95 -4.05
N ALA A 142 -9.30 14.69 -4.13
CA ALA A 142 -8.51 14.81 -5.38
C ALA A 142 -7.87 13.46 -5.75
N TYR A 143 -7.35 12.75 -4.76
CA TYR A 143 -6.77 11.41 -4.91
C TYR A 143 -7.84 10.38 -5.27
N ASP A 144 -8.96 10.39 -4.55
CA ASP A 144 -10.12 9.53 -4.84
C ASP A 144 -10.62 9.70 -6.28
N THR A 145 -10.80 10.95 -6.73
CA THR A 145 -11.27 11.27 -8.07
C THR A 145 -10.31 10.78 -9.15
N ARG A 146 -9.01 10.98 -8.96
CA ARG A 146 -7.99 10.58 -9.94
C ARG A 146 -7.94 9.06 -10.15
N TYR A 147 -8.29 8.27 -9.15
CA TYR A 147 -8.33 6.81 -9.23
C TYR A 147 -9.75 6.25 -9.45
N ALA A 148 -10.76 7.09 -9.70
CA ALA A 148 -12.12 6.64 -9.96
C ALA A 148 -12.23 5.79 -11.24
N ALA A 149 -11.43 6.12 -12.25
CA ALA A 149 -11.32 5.32 -13.47
C ALA A 149 -10.57 4.00 -13.20
N PRO A 150 -11.19 2.82 -13.46
CA PRO A 150 -10.62 1.53 -13.06
C PRO A 150 -9.21 1.24 -13.59
N ALA A 151 -8.90 1.68 -14.81
CA ALA A 151 -7.62 1.41 -15.47
C ALA A 151 -6.47 2.33 -15.01
N MET A 152 -6.69 3.26 -14.09
CA MET A 152 -5.67 4.26 -13.77
C MET A 152 -4.44 3.71 -13.06
N LEU A 153 -4.61 2.70 -12.19
CA LEU A 153 -3.47 2.03 -11.58
C LEU A 153 -2.63 1.31 -12.65
N ASP A 154 -3.29 0.63 -13.58
CA ASP A 154 -2.63 -0.13 -14.65
C ASP A 154 -1.87 0.80 -15.60
N PHE A 155 -2.48 1.94 -15.91
CA PHE A 155 -1.83 3.00 -16.66
C PHE A 155 -0.57 3.50 -15.94
N ASP A 156 -0.65 3.83 -14.65
CA ASP A 156 0.52 4.32 -13.90
C ASP A 156 1.63 3.25 -13.85
N VAL A 157 1.29 1.97 -13.62
CA VAL A 157 2.24 0.86 -13.60
C VAL A 157 2.90 0.65 -14.96
N ALA A 158 2.14 0.66 -16.05
CA ALA A 158 2.68 0.51 -17.40
C ALA A 158 3.67 1.63 -17.73
N ARG A 159 3.32 2.87 -17.37
CA ARG A 159 4.21 4.02 -17.54
C ARG A 159 5.49 3.91 -16.68
N VAL A 160 5.41 3.33 -15.48
CA VAL A 160 6.60 3.03 -14.66
C VAL A 160 7.49 1.99 -15.34
N VAL A 161 6.93 0.91 -15.88
CA VAL A 161 7.69 -0.14 -16.58
C VAL A 161 8.44 0.46 -17.78
N GLU A 162 7.75 1.25 -18.61
CA GLU A 162 8.35 1.94 -19.76
C GLU A 162 9.46 2.90 -19.32
N THR A 163 9.24 3.67 -18.25
CA THR A 163 10.23 4.61 -17.73
C THR A 163 11.44 3.91 -17.13
N ALA A 164 11.24 2.79 -16.44
CA ALA A 164 12.34 1.98 -15.90
C ALA A 164 13.22 1.42 -17.04
N ALA A 165 12.60 0.92 -18.12
CA ALA A 165 13.31 0.50 -19.31
C ALA A 165 14.09 1.65 -19.98
N ALA A 166 13.45 2.82 -20.13
CA ALA A 166 14.10 4.01 -20.68
C ALA A 166 15.25 4.52 -19.82
N ARG A 167 15.20 4.31 -18.51
CA ARG A 167 16.30 4.58 -17.56
C ARG A 167 17.40 3.52 -17.59
N GLY A 168 17.29 2.47 -18.39
CA GLY A 168 18.34 1.46 -18.57
C GLY A 168 18.13 0.14 -17.82
N LEU A 169 16.95 -0.10 -17.22
CA LEU A 169 16.62 -1.40 -16.65
C LEU A 169 16.27 -2.41 -17.76
N ARG A 170 17.15 -3.36 -18.03
CA ARG A 170 16.92 -4.38 -19.05
C ARG A 170 15.81 -5.35 -18.61
N GLY A 171 14.84 -5.62 -19.47
CA GLY A 171 13.76 -6.57 -19.17
C GLY A 171 12.83 -6.12 -18.04
N ALA A 172 12.66 -4.80 -17.89
CA ALA A 172 11.85 -4.18 -16.85
C ALA A 172 10.45 -4.81 -16.76
N ARG A 173 10.12 -5.35 -15.59
CA ARG A 173 8.78 -5.88 -15.30
C ARG A 173 8.45 -5.72 -13.82
N LEU A 174 7.18 -5.43 -13.54
CA LEU A 174 6.70 -5.32 -12.18
C LEU A 174 6.72 -6.69 -11.48
N GLY A 175 7.32 -6.74 -10.30
CA GLY A 175 7.18 -7.80 -9.32
C GLY A 175 6.03 -7.48 -8.37
N ARG A 176 6.35 -7.06 -7.14
CA ARG A 176 5.35 -6.75 -6.10
C ARG A 176 4.97 -5.28 -6.11
N LEU A 177 3.73 -5.02 -5.72
CA LEU A 177 3.17 -3.68 -5.58
C LEU A 177 2.82 -3.40 -4.12
N ALA A 178 3.30 -2.26 -3.61
CA ALA A 178 2.87 -1.68 -2.35
C ALA A 178 2.27 -0.29 -2.58
N LEU A 179 1.24 0.04 -1.80
CA LEU A 179 0.66 1.38 -1.76
C LEU A 179 0.98 2.01 -0.40
N ALA A 180 1.43 3.26 -0.41
CA ALA A 180 1.63 4.03 0.80
C ALA A 180 0.92 5.38 0.72
N ALA A 181 0.51 5.92 1.86
CA ALA A 181 -0.09 7.25 1.91
C ALA A 181 0.27 7.97 3.19
N TRP A 182 0.39 9.29 3.09
CA TRP A 182 0.34 10.22 4.21
C TRP A 182 -0.86 11.16 4.06
N SER A 183 -1.51 11.51 5.17
CA SER A 183 -2.65 12.44 5.18
C SER A 183 -3.69 12.10 4.08
N ALA A 184 -4.04 13.06 3.23
CA ALA A 184 -4.98 12.96 2.12
C ALA A 184 -4.77 11.77 1.14
N GLY A 185 -3.56 11.20 1.07
CA GLY A 185 -3.24 10.13 0.12
C GLY A 185 -4.10 8.87 0.25
N TYR A 186 -4.73 8.63 1.42
CA TYR A 186 -5.61 7.47 1.62
C TYR A 186 -6.78 7.43 0.63
N GLY A 187 -7.20 8.57 0.08
CA GLY A 187 -8.28 8.62 -0.92
C GLY A 187 -7.98 7.80 -2.18
N ALA A 188 -6.72 7.82 -2.65
CA ALA A 188 -6.30 6.99 -3.78
C ALA A 188 -6.35 5.50 -3.40
N ILE A 189 -5.78 5.15 -2.25
CA ILE A 189 -5.71 3.75 -1.80
C ILE A 189 -7.11 3.17 -1.62
N GLY A 190 -8.04 3.90 -0.96
CA GLY A 190 -9.41 3.44 -0.77
C GLY A 190 -10.11 3.16 -2.09
N ARG A 191 -9.94 4.04 -3.09
CA ARG A 191 -10.51 3.85 -4.43
C ARG A 191 -9.90 2.67 -5.17
N ILE A 192 -8.58 2.49 -5.08
CA ILE A 192 -7.85 1.38 -5.70
C ILE A 192 -8.31 0.04 -5.09
N LEU A 193 -8.33 -0.06 -3.76
CA LEU A 193 -8.67 -1.29 -3.05
C LEU A 193 -10.15 -1.68 -3.15
N ALA A 194 -11.03 -0.75 -3.55
CA ALA A 194 -12.43 -1.03 -3.83
C ALA A 194 -12.64 -1.87 -5.11
N ARG A 195 -11.59 -2.13 -5.90
CA ARG A 195 -11.63 -2.97 -7.10
C ARG A 195 -10.90 -4.28 -6.85
N ASP A 196 -11.54 -5.41 -7.11
CA ASP A 196 -10.98 -6.72 -6.76
C ASP A 196 -9.71 -7.05 -7.56
N GLU A 197 -9.64 -6.63 -8.83
CA GLU A 197 -8.45 -6.83 -9.67
C GLU A 197 -7.25 -6.10 -9.08
N ALA A 198 -7.41 -4.83 -8.70
CA ALA A 198 -6.34 -4.06 -8.08
C ALA A 198 -6.02 -4.55 -6.66
N PHE A 199 -7.04 -4.86 -5.85
CA PHE A 199 -6.89 -5.43 -4.51
C PHE A 199 -6.05 -6.71 -4.53
N SER A 200 -6.27 -7.60 -5.50
CA SER A 200 -5.52 -8.85 -5.61
C SER A 200 -4.01 -8.61 -5.87
N ARG A 201 -3.68 -7.60 -6.69
CA ARG A 201 -2.31 -7.25 -7.07
C ARG A 201 -1.51 -6.52 -5.99
N VAL A 202 -2.18 -5.80 -5.08
CA VAL A 202 -1.51 -5.06 -4.01
C VAL A 202 -1.09 -6.02 -2.89
N SER A 203 0.21 -6.13 -2.68
CA SER A 203 0.80 -6.99 -1.63
C SER A 203 0.85 -6.33 -0.26
N ALA A 204 0.94 -4.99 -0.22
CA ALA A 204 1.11 -4.24 1.01
C ALA A 204 0.44 -2.85 0.97
N VAL A 205 -0.05 -2.41 2.12
CA VAL A 205 -0.58 -1.07 2.38
C VAL A 205 0.11 -0.46 3.60
N LEU A 206 0.67 0.73 3.45
CA LEU A 206 1.35 1.50 4.50
C LEU A 206 0.66 2.86 4.70
N LEU A 207 0.16 3.15 5.89
CA LEU A 207 -0.57 4.39 6.19
C LEU A 207 0.18 5.17 7.27
N CYS A 208 0.68 6.35 6.90
CA CYS A 208 1.33 7.30 7.81
C CYS A 208 0.31 8.35 8.22
N ASP A 209 -0.38 8.14 9.34
CA ASP A 209 -1.41 9.05 9.87
C ASP A 209 -2.41 9.52 8.80
N ALA A 210 -2.81 8.61 7.91
CA ALA A 210 -3.52 8.96 6.69
C ALA A 210 -5.03 8.67 6.76
N LEU A 211 -5.42 7.55 7.37
CA LEU A 211 -6.77 7.01 7.22
C LEU A 211 -7.80 7.74 8.08
N HIS A 212 -8.44 8.74 7.49
CA HIS A 212 -9.61 9.40 8.06
C HIS A 212 -10.91 8.81 7.49
N SER A 213 -12.01 8.98 8.20
CA SER A 213 -13.36 8.70 7.72
C SER A 213 -14.34 9.79 8.14
N ASN A 214 -15.56 9.75 7.62
CA ASN A 214 -16.66 10.56 8.12
C ASN A 214 -17.30 9.91 9.35
N PHE A 215 -18.17 10.65 10.02
CA PHE A 215 -19.14 10.06 10.93
C PHE A 215 -20.45 9.77 10.17
N VAL A 216 -21.20 8.76 10.61
CA VAL A 216 -22.46 8.32 9.97
C VAL A 216 -23.48 9.45 9.85
N ASP A 217 -23.60 10.29 10.88
CA ASP A 217 -24.49 11.45 10.89
C ASP A 217 -23.89 12.65 11.64
N LYS A 218 -24.62 13.77 11.63
CA LYS A 218 -24.23 14.96 12.40
C LYS A 218 -24.50 14.72 13.88
N GLY A 219 -23.43 14.64 14.67
CA GLY A 219 -23.51 14.52 16.12
C GLY A 219 -23.13 13.13 16.65
N SER A 220 -23.14 12.10 15.79
CA SER A 220 -22.53 10.82 16.12
C SER A 220 -21.00 10.89 16.04
N ARG A 221 -20.34 10.06 16.85
CA ARG A 221 -18.91 9.72 16.73
C ARG A 221 -18.68 8.34 16.13
N GLU A 222 -19.74 7.73 15.60
CA GLU A 222 -19.65 6.46 14.92
C GLU A 222 -19.01 6.65 13.55
N VAL A 223 -17.89 5.96 13.35
CA VAL A 223 -17.13 5.96 12.10
C VAL A 223 -17.99 5.37 10.99
N ASP A 224 -18.06 6.08 9.86
CA ASP A 224 -18.66 5.57 8.63
C ASP A 224 -17.81 4.41 8.10
N MET A 225 -18.31 3.20 8.34
CA MET A 225 -17.64 1.94 7.99
C MET A 225 -17.63 1.67 6.48
N GLU A 226 -18.59 2.20 5.72
CA GLU A 226 -18.65 1.99 4.27
C GLU A 226 -17.43 2.61 3.59
N ARG A 227 -17.01 3.80 4.06
CA ARG A 227 -15.85 4.51 3.51
C ARG A 227 -14.53 3.80 3.78
N ILE A 228 -14.45 3.01 4.85
CA ILE A 228 -13.23 2.29 5.22
C ILE A 228 -13.29 0.79 4.91
N ALA A 229 -14.39 0.30 4.35
CA ALA A 229 -14.58 -1.12 4.03
C ALA A 229 -13.42 -1.73 3.20
N PRO A 230 -12.84 -1.03 2.18
CA PRO A 230 -11.68 -1.58 1.46
C PRO A 230 -10.45 -1.79 2.36
N PHE A 231 -10.24 -0.92 3.34
CA PHE A 231 -9.14 -1.04 4.30
C PHE A 231 -9.41 -2.14 5.33
N VAL A 232 -10.66 -2.28 5.80
CA VAL A 232 -11.08 -3.38 6.68
C VAL A 232 -10.81 -4.73 6.00
N ARG A 233 -11.27 -4.92 4.76
CA ARG A 233 -10.98 -6.14 3.96
C ARG A 233 -9.48 -6.41 3.84
N PHE A 234 -8.68 -5.37 3.61
CA PHE A 234 -7.24 -5.54 3.51
C PHE A 234 -6.60 -5.90 4.86
N ALA A 235 -7.08 -5.31 5.95
CA ALA A 235 -6.63 -5.60 7.31
C ALA A 235 -6.98 -7.05 7.73
N GLU A 236 -8.13 -7.58 7.32
CA GLU A 236 -8.49 -9.00 7.50
C GLU A 236 -7.48 -9.92 6.80
N LYS A 237 -7.14 -9.61 5.53
CA LYS A 237 -6.12 -10.34 4.77
C LYS A 237 -4.74 -10.24 5.41
N ALA A 238 -4.41 -9.09 6.01
CA ALA A 238 -3.17 -8.94 6.72
C ALA A 238 -3.14 -9.69 8.06
N ALA A 239 -4.25 -9.72 8.78
CA ALA A 239 -4.41 -10.52 9.99
C ALA A 239 -4.25 -12.02 9.72
N ALA A 240 -4.67 -12.48 8.53
CA ALA A 240 -4.47 -13.85 8.04
C ALA A 240 -3.05 -14.11 7.47
N GLY A 241 -2.19 -13.09 7.40
CA GLY A 241 -0.82 -13.19 6.87
C GLY A 241 -0.70 -13.23 5.34
N GLU A 242 -1.81 -12.98 4.62
CA GLU A 242 -1.85 -13.01 3.15
C GLU A 242 -1.29 -11.72 2.52
N LYS A 243 -1.43 -10.58 3.21
CA LYS A 243 -0.99 -9.24 2.77
C LYS A 243 -0.32 -8.49 3.92
N LEU A 244 0.42 -7.41 3.67
CA LEU A 244 0.97 -6.57 4.74
C LEU A 244 0.12 -5.31 4.94
N PHE A 245 -0.37 -5.05 6.15
CA PHE A 245 -1.05 -3.79 6.47
C PHE A 245 -0.36 -3.14 7.67
N VAL A 246 0.26 -1.98 7.45
CA VAL A 246 0.90 -1.20 8.51
C VAL A 246 0.28 0.18 8.58
N MET A 247 -0.19 0.56 9.76
CA MET A 247 -0.76 1.88 9.99
C MET A 247 -0.12 2.52 11.21
N THR A 248 0.25 3.77 11.08
CA THR A 248 0.57 4.65 12.21
C THR A 248 -0.51 5.73 12.29
N HIS A 249 -0.82 6.20 13.49
CA HIS A 249 -1.79 7.28 13.66
C HIS A 249 -1.47 8.15 14.86
N SER A 250 -2.04 9.35 14.83
CA SER A 250 -2.11 10.31 15.93
C SER A 250 -3.57 10.70 16.21
N GLU A 251 -3.80 11.68 17.07
CA GLU A 251 -5.13 12.20 17.43
C GLU A 251 -5.45 13.51 16.71
N ILE A 252 -4.93 13.69 15.49
CA ILE A 252 -5.20 14.89 14.71
C ILE A 252 -6.62 14.86 14.13
N GLY A 253 -7.38 15.91 14.43
CA GLY A 253 -8.68 16.17 13.82
C GLY A 253 -9.47 17.23 14.58
N GLU A 254 -9.93 18.27 13.90
CA GLU A 254 -10.74 19.35 14.49
C GLU A 254 -12.23 18.98 14.61
N PHE A 255 -12.55 17.84 15.22
CA PHE A 255 -13.93 17.38 15.50
C PHE A 255 -14.89 17.22 14.29
N ARG A 256 -14.44 17.50 13.06
CA ARG A 256 -15.30 17.54 11.85
C ARG A 256 -15.45 16.20 11.12
N TYR A 257 -14.56 15.26 11.40
CA TYR A 257 -14.49 13.93 10.81
C TYR A 257 -13.77 12.99 11.78
N ALA A 258 -13.86 11.68 11.55
CA ALA A 258 -13.19 10.69 12.38
C ALA A 258 -11.67 10.83 12.28
N THR A 259 -11.01 10.95 13.43
CA THR A 259 -9.56 10.95 13.52
C THR A 259 -8.98 9.63 13.00
N THR A 260 -7.69 9.62 12.67
CA THR A 260 -6.98 8.39 12.32
C THR A 260 -6.96 7.40 13.49
N THR A 261 -6.96 7.89 14.74
CA THR A 261 -7.18 7.05 15.94
C THR A 261 -8.54 6.37 15.93
N GLU A 262 -9.64 7.12 15.80
CA GLU A 262 -11.00 6.53 15.79
C GLU A 262 -11.20 5.56 14.64
N THR A 263 -10.65 5.89 13.48
CA THR A 263 -10.72 5.06 12.29
C THR A 263 -9.90 3.77 12.47
N SER A 264 -8.72 3.86 13.10
CA SER A 264 -7.93 2.68 13.43
C SER A 264 -8.63 1.77 14.45
N ASP A 265 -9.29 2.36 15.46
CA ASP A 265 -10.03 1.61 16.46
C ASP A 265 -11.27 0.94 15.85
N ALA A 266 -11.90 1.56 14.84
CA ALA A 266 -12.98 0.95 14.09
C ALA A 266 -12.52 -0.30 13.32
N ILE A 267 -11.35 -0.26 12.68
CA ILE A 267 -10.75 -1.46 12.05
C ILE A 267 -10.46 -2.51 13.12
N LEU A 268 -9.78 -2.16 14.21
CA LEU A 268 -9.42 -3.09 15.27
C LEU A 268 -10.63 -3.80 15.90
N ARG A 269 -11.74 -3.08 16.09
CA ARG A 269 -13.00 -3.67 16.56
C ARG A 269 -13.53 -4.75 15.61
N VAL A 270 -13.50 -4.51 14.29
CA VAL A 270 -13.95 -5.52 13.31
C VAL A 270 -13.03 -6.74 13.31
N ILE A 271 -11.71 -6.53 13.36
CA ILE A 271 -10.74 -7.64 13.40
C ILE A 271 -10.78 -8.37 14.76
N GLY A 272 -11.36 -7.76 15.81
CA GLY A 272 -11.39 -8.31 17.16
C GLY A 272 -10.00 -8.33 17.81
N ILE A 273 -9.20 -7.28 17.61
CA ILE A 273 -7.90 -7.09 18.26
C ILE A 273 -8.00 -5.92 19.23
N GLU A 274 -7.59 -6.15 20.47
CA GLU A 274 -7.40 -5.05 21.42
C GLU A 274 -6.02 -4.44 21.28
N ARG A 275 -5.96 -3.13 21.52
CA ARG A 275 -4.74 -2.35 21.51
C ARG A 275 -4.03 -2.49 22.86
N SER A 276 -2.76 -2.87 22.85
CA SER A 276 -1.92 -2.87 24.04
C SER A 276 -1.26 -1.50 24.23
N ARG A 277 -1.05 -1.13 25.50
CA ARG A 277 -0.24 0.05 25.84
C ARG A 277 1.22 -0.29 25.62
N THR A 278 1.93 0.58 24.90
CA THR A 278 3.38 0.47 24.71
C THR A 278 4.01 1.85 24.78
N ILE A 279 5.31 1.92 25.06
CA ILE A 279 6.06 3.17 25.05
C ILE A 279 7.31 2.95 24.22
N GLY A 280 7.49 3.79 23.20
CA GLY A 280 8.62 3.69 22.29
C GLY A 280 8.89 5.01 21.57
N TRP A 281 10.12 5.15 21.09
CA TRP A 281 10.57 6.31 20.32
C TRP A 281 11.27 5.79 19.08
N PRO A 282 10.60 5.79 17.91
CA PRO A 282 11.25 5.40 16.67
C PRO A 282 12.47 6.27 16.42
N ASP A 283 13.48 5.69 15.78
CA ASP A 283 14.70 6.43 15.45
C ASP A 283 14.38 7.66 14.61
N ARG A 284 15.13 8.73 14.86
CA ARG A 284 15.06 9.94 14.05
C ARG A 284 15.59 9.65 12.64
N PRO A 285 15.17 10.40 11.63
CA PRO A 285 15.65 10.19 10.27
C PRO A 285 17.17 10.37 10.19
N SER A 286 17.85 9.40 9.58
CA SER A 286 19.31 9.39 9.43
C SER A 286 19.82 10.43 8.42
N PHE A 287 18.94 10.95 7.57
CA PHE A 287 19.27 11.87 6.48
C PHE A 287 18.81 13.33 6.75
N PRO A 288 19.48 14.35 6.18
CA PRO A 288 19.23 15.76 6.49
C PRO A 288 17.80 16.23 6.21
N LEU A 289 17.23 15.89 5.05
CA LEU A 289 15.89 16.35 4.67
C LEU A 289 14.83 15.90 5.69
N GLY A 290 14.89 14.65 6.13
CA GLY A 290 13.98 14.10 7.13
C GLY A 290 14.04 14.81 8.48
N ARG A 291 15.20 15.39 8.84
CA ARG A 291 15.35 16.22 10.05
C ARG A 291 14.89 17.66 9.85
N ALA A 292 15.05 18.19 8.64
CA ALA A 292 14.78 19.60 8.33
C ALA A 292 13.29 19.91 8.10
N VAL A 293 12.45 18.92 7.81
CA VAL A 293 11.01 19.11 7.59
C VAL A 293 10.22 19.38 8.87
N MET A 294 10.81 19.10 10.05
CA MET A 294 10.17 19.35 11.33
C MET A 294 10.38 20.79 11.78
N SER A 295 9.33 21.46 12.25
CA SER A 295 9.44 22.80 12.84
C SER A 295 9.76 22.77 14.34
N THR A 296 9.61 21.62 14.98
CA THR A 296 9.88 21.37 16.39
C THR A 296 10.83 20.19 16.60
N GLU A 297 11.42 20.09 17.78
CA GLU A 297 12.24 18.93 18.18
C GLU A 297 11.41 17.71 18.61
N ARG A 298 10.07 17.78 18.49
CA ARG A 298 9.17 16.72 18.94
C ARG A 298 9.00 15.68 17.85
N TRP A 299 9.47 14.48 18.15
CA TRP A 299 9.35 13.30 17.30
C TRP A 299 8.28 12.35 17.83
N LEU A 300 7.97 11.34 17.03
CA LEU A 300 6.98 10.31 17.37
C LEU A 300 7.29 9.66 18.72
N GLU A 301 6.27 9.63 19.57
CA GLU A 301 6.26 8.93 20.85
C GLU A 301 5.13 7.91 20.83
N GLN A 302 5.47 6.65 20.65
CA GLN A 302 4.50 5.55 20.57
C GLN A 302 3.86 5.36 21.93
N ARG A 303 2.53 5.22 21.93
CA ARG A 303 1.69 5.01 23.13
C ARG A 303 0.95 3.69 23.11
N SER A 304 0.83 3.09 21.93
CA SER A 304 0.07 1.87 21.77
C SER A 304 0.45 1.08 20.53
N GLU A 305 0.09 -0.20 20.55
CA GLU A 305 0.16 -1.05 19.37
C GLU A 305 -0.93 -2.12 19.35
N ALA A 306 -1.21 -2.63 18.16
CA ALA A 306 -2.05 -3.78 17.92
C ALA A 306 -1.43 -4.59 16.77
N ARG A 307 -1.29 -5.91 16.97
CA ARG A 307 -0.65 -6.80 15.98
C ARG A 307 -1.40 -8.13 15.88
N ARG A 308 -1.55 -8.64 14.66
CA ARG A 308 -1.99 -10.01 14.36
C ARG A 308 -1.52 -10.37 12.96
N GLY A 309 -0.82 -11.49 12.80
CA GLY A 309 -0.21 -11.84 11.51
C GLY A 309 0.66 -10.69 10.96
N GLU A 310 0.33 -10.21 9.77
CA GLU A 310 1.00 -9.10 9.09
C GLU A 310 0.20 -7.78 9.19
N LEU A 311 -0.81 -7.72 10.06
CA LEU A 311 -1.47 -6.48 10.47
C LEU A 311 -0.71 -5.85 11.65
N ARG A 312 -0.27 -4.60 11.48
CA ARG A 312 0.44 -3.81 12.49
C ARG A 312 -0.16 -2.41 12.56
N ILE A 313 -0.74 -2.03 13.69
CA ILE A 313 -1.25 -0.67 13.94
C ILE A 313 -0.52 -0.10 15.16
N ALA A 314 0.12 1.06 15.00
CA ALA A 314 0.84 1.74 16.07
C ALA A 314 0.27 3.15 16.31
N GLY A 315 -0.10 3.45 17.56
CA GLY A 315 -0.62 4.76 17.94
C GLY A 315 0.46 5.60 18.59
N TYR A 316 0.53 6.87 18.20
CA TYR A 316 1.50 7.84 18.67
C TYR A 316 0.80 9.02 19.32
N ARG A 317 1.46 9.63 20.31
CA ARG A 317 0.97 10.88 20.89
C ARG A 317 1.10 11.99 19.84
N GLY A 318 0.03 12.76 19.65
CA GLY A 318 0.09 13.97 18.84
C GLY A 318 -1.29 14.48 18.45
N PHE A 319 -1.44 15.80 18.34
CA PHE A 319 -2.68 16.44 17.89
C PHE A 319 -2.41 17.75 17.13
N LYS A 320 -1.14 18.02 16.79
CA LYS A 320 -0.70 19.22 16.07
C LYS A 320 -0.12 18.85 14.71
N GLU A 321 -0.06 19.82 13.81
CA GLU A 321 0.50 19.67 12.45
C GLU A 321 1.89 18.99 12.43
N ASP A 322 2.80 19.41 13.30
CA ASP A 322 4.13 18.79 13.40
C ASP A 322 4.08 17.30 13.78
N ASP A 323 3.15 16.91 14.66
CA ASP A 323 2.98 15.51 15.02
C ASP A 323 2.53 14.70 13.78
N HIS A 324 1.70 15.30 12.91
CA HIS A 324 1.28 14.71 11.62
C HIS A 324 2.46 14.49 10.68
N ILE A 325 3.29 15.52 10.54
CA ILE A 325 4.44 15.52 9.63
C ILE A 325 5.48 14.50 10.09
N ALA A 326 5.63 14.31 11.42
CA ALA A 326 6.54 13.31 11.99
C ALA A 326 6.27 11.88 11.48
N HIS A 327 5.02 11.53 11.18
CA HIS A 327 4.67 10.22 10.61
C HIS A 327 5.28 10.00 9.21
N LEU A 328 5.31 11.03 8.37
CA LEU A 328 5.98 10.97 7.08
C LEU A 328 7.50 11.04 7.26
N ALA A 329 7.98 11.98 8.08
CA ALA A 329 9.40 12.20 8.31
C ALA A 329 10.12 10.95 8.85
N GLN A 330 9.46 10.17 9.72
CA GLN A 330 10.02 8.96 10.34
C GLN A 330 9.55 7.66 9.66
N MET A 331 9.02 7.71 8.42
CA MET A 331 8.51 6.51 7.75
C MET A 331 9.60 5.44 7.52
N SER A 332 10.88 5.84 7.43
CA SER A 332 12.04 4.94 7.34
C SER A 332 12.27 4.10 8.60
N SER A 333 11.80 4.56 9.75
CA SER A 333 11.95 3.89 11.05
C SER A 333 10.63 3.28 11.56
N THR A 334 9.49 3.56 10.90
CA THR A 334 8.16 3.10 11.35
C THR A 334 7.54 2.10 10.39
N VAL A 335 7.02 2.55 9.24
CA VAL A 335 6.24 1.69 8.33
C VAL A 335 7.11 0.92 7.34
N LEU A 336 8.17 1.53 6.80
CA LEU A 336 9.01 0.92 5.77
C LEU A 336 9.79 -0.32 6.23
N PRO A 337 10.32 -0.40 7.47
CA PRO A 337 11.02 -1.60 7.93
C PRO A 337 10.15 -2.86 7.85
N SER A 338 8.84 -2.73 8.12
CA SER A 338 7.89 -3.84 8.01
C SER A 338 7.73 -4.33 6.57
N LEU A 339 7.76 -3.42 5.59
CA LEU A 339 7.69 -3.76 4.17
C LEU A 339 8.98 -4.48 3.72
N VAL A 340 10.14 -3.96 4.13
CA VAL A 340 11.44 -4.60 3.87
C VAL A 340 11.46 -6.02 4.40
N GLU A 341 11.00 -6.22 5.64
CA GLU A 341 10.93 -7.52 6.30
C GLU A 341 9.98 -8.48 5.57
N TYR A 342 8.77 -8.00 5.23
CA TYR A 342 7.74 -8.79 4.55
C TYR A 342 8.17 -9.25 3.16
N TRP A 343 8.76 -8.35 2.36
CA TRP A 343 9.24 -8.68 1.02
C TRP A 343 10.54 -9.50 1.02
N LYS A 344 11.33 -9.49 2.08
CA LYS A 344 12.48 -10.42 2.19
C LYS A 344 12.07 -11.87 2.41
N ARG A 345 10.89 -12.12 3.00
CA ARG A 345 10.38 -13.46 3.30
C ARG A 345 9.62 -14.13 2.14
N ARG A 346 9.29 -13.38 1.10
CA ARG A 346 8.31 -13.77 0.06
C ARG A 346 8.92 -13.90 -1.31
#